data_AF-A0AAD8Y9L5-F1
#
_entry.id   AF-A0AAD8Y9L5-F1
#
_cell.length_a   1.000
_cell.length_b   1.000
_cell.length_c   1.000
_cell.angle_alpha   90.00
_cell.angle_beta   90.00
_cell.angle_gamma   90.00
#
_symmetry.space_group_name_H-M   'P 1'
#
loop_
_entity.id
_entity.type
_entity.pdbx_description
1 polymer ?
#
loop_
_entity_poly.entity_id
_entity_poly.type
_entity_poly.pdbx_seq_one_letter_code
_entity_poly.pdbx_strand_id
1 'polypeptide(L)'
;MGWDYTTEEKEKWQMIERGGAQGDYRDGKQKKIANVIDCLRTEPLSKRAVIPIPFSTKGSETADWTDQGQNKCCRELHLYLEDGKLKCTGLVRMQNANIMTKNIHFFVTLVNHVAKGKSMVTLANFTPNICSQPPVGLT
;
A
#
# COMPACT_ATOMS: atom_id res chain seq x y z
N MET A 1 -1.08 -15.56 9.59
CA MET A 1 -0.69 -14.78 10.79
C MET A 1 -0.66 -13.31 10.39
N GLY A 2 -1.74 -12.60 10.70
CA GLY A 2 -1.82 -11.15 10.56
C GLY A 2 -1.02 -10.50 11.69
N TRP A 3 -0.40 -9.37 11.41
CA TRP A 3 0.44 -8.65 12.38
C TRP A 3 -0.25 -8.47 13.74
N ASP A 4 0.51 -8.69 14.82
CA ASP A 4 0.06 -8.40 16.17
C ASP A 4 -0.06 -6.89 16.34
N TYR A 5 -1.29 -6.43 16.52
CA TYR A 5 -1.59 -5.05 16.88
C TYR A 5 -2.00 -5.04 18.34
N THR A 6 -1.59 -4.00 19.06
CA THR A 6 -2.25 -3.67 20.33
C THR A 6 -3.69 -3.24 20.05
N THR A 7 -4.59 -3.41 21.02
CA THR A 7 -5.99 -2.96 20.92
C THR A 7 -6.06 -1.46 20.62
N GLU A 8 -5.18 -0.67 21.23
CA GLU A 8 -5.07 0.78 21.03
C GLU A 8 -4.65 1.15 19.60
N GLU A 9 -3.69 0.43 18.99
CA GLU A 9 -3.32 0.65 17.58
C GLU A 9 -4.45 0.28 16.63
N LYS A 10 -5.18 -0.79 16.95
CA LYS A 10 -6.32 -1.23 16.15
C LYS A 10 -7.40 -0.15 16.17
N GLU A 11 -7.77 0.37 17.34
CA GLU A 11 -8.78 1.43 17.45
C GLU A 11 -8.34 2.74 16.79
N LYS A 12 -7.07 3.13 16.97
CA LYS A 12 -6.51 4.36 16.39
C LYS A 12 -6.42 4.32 14.87
N TRP A 13 -6.12 3.16 14.28
CA TRP A 13 -5.80 3.05 12.85
C TRP A 13 -6.83 2.24 12.02
N GLN A 14 -7.78 1.53 12.64
CA GLN A 14 -8.83 0.74 11.99
C GLN A 14 -10.24 1.29 12.28
N MET A 15 -10.49 2.57 11.98
CA MET A 15 -11.85 3.14 12.11
C MET A 15 -12.78 2.72 10.96
N ILE A 16 -14.10 2.75 11.23
CA ILE A 16 -15.21 2.39 10.32
C ILE A 16 -15.18 3.17 8.98
N GLU A 17 -14.55 4.35 8.95
CA GLU A 17 -14.39 5.20 7.75
C GLU A 17 -13.47 4.63 6.67
N ARG A 18 -12.83 3.47 6.89
CA ARG A 18 -12.44 2.61 5.77
C ARG A 18 -13.74 2.10 5.16
N GLY A 19 -14.30 2.90 4.24
CA GLY A 19 -15.59 2.68 3.60
C GLY A 19 -15.85 1.21 3.30
N GLY A 20 -17.08 0.78 3.56
CA GLY A 20 -17.53 -0.60 3.51
C GLY A 20 -16.88 -1.44 2.40
N ALA A 21 -16.57 -2.69 2.73
CA ALA A 21 -15.95 -3.65 1.83
C ALA A 21 -14.62 -3.22 1.15
N GLN A 22 -13.98 -2.08 1.49
CA GLN A 22 -12.65 -1.68 0.98
C GLN A 22 -11.55 -2.73 1.20
N GLY A 23 -11.89 -3.79 1.93
CA GLY A 23 -11.20 -5.04 1.89
C GLY A 23 -9.99 -4.98 2.79
N ASP A 24 -9.67 -6.13 3.32
CA ASP A 24 -8.39 -6.27 3.94
C ASP A 24 -7.31 -6.13 2.86
N TYR A 25 -6.62 -4.99 2.83
CA TYR A 25 -5.45 -4.84 1.98
C TYR A 25 -4.48 -6.02 2.18
N ARG A 26 -4.52 -6.73 3.33
CA ARG A 26 -3.68 -7.87 3.70
C ARG A 26 -3.98 -9.17 2.93
N ASP A 27 -5.06 -9.27 2.15
CA ASP A 27 -5.30 -10.47 1.37
C ASP A 27 -4.18 -10.71 0.32
N GLY A 28 -3.65 -11.94 0.31
CA GLY A 28 -2.49 -12.33 -0.49
C GLY A 28 -1.19 -11.56 -0.20
N LYS A 29 -1.15 -10.64 0.79
CA LYS A 29 0.03 -9.77 1.01
C LYS A 29 1.28 -10.51 1.39
N GLN A 30 1.18 -11.57 2.18
CA GLN A 30 2.36 -12.29 2.66
C GLN A 30 3.20 -12.81 1.50
N LYS A 31 2.56 -13.38 0.47
CA LYS A 31 3.22 -13.82 -0.76
C LYS A 31 3.81 -12.65 -1.54
N LYS A 32 3.10 -11.53 -1.66
CA LYS A 32 3.59 -10.31 -2.34
C LYS A 32 4.83 -9.72 -1.64
N ILE A 33 4.80 -9.65 -0.31
CA ILE A 33 5.91 -9.19 0.53
C ILE A 33 7.10 -10.14 0.39
N ALA A 34 6.88 -11.45 0.49
CA ALA A 34 7.94 -12.44 0.31
C ALA A 34 8.60 -12.31 -1.07
N ASN A 35 7.80 -12.13 -2.13
CA ASN A 35 8.31 -11.90 -3.48
C ASN A 35 9.13 -10.61 -3.59
N VAL A 36 8.69 -9.53 -2.94
CA VAL A 36 9.47 -8.28 -2.87
C VAL A 36 10.78 -8.47 -2.11
N ILE A 37 10.76 -9.11 -0.95
CA ILE A 37 11.97 -9.39 -0.16
C ILE A 37 12.94 -10.23 -0.98
N ASP A 38 12.44 -11.27 -1.65
CA ASP A 38 13.25 -12.13 -2.50
C ASP A 38 13.86 -11.34 -3.66
N CYS A 39 13.05 -10.60 -4.43
CA CYS A 39 13.51 -9.74 -5.52
C CYS A 39 14.57 -8.73 -5.05
N LEU A 40 14.34 -8.04 -3.94
CA LEU A 40 15.32 -7.09 -3.40
C LEU A 40 16.62 -7.79 -2.96
N ARG A 41 16.56 -9.03 -2.49
CA ARG A 41 17.73 -9.80 -2.02
C ARG A 41 18.55 -10.35 -3.18
N THR A 42 17.89 -10.90 -4.19
CA THR A 42 18.53 -11.55 -5.35
C THR A 42 18.92 -10.53 -6.41
N GLU A 43 18.08 -9.54 -6.63
CA GLU A 43 18.20 -8.54 -7.70
C GLU A 43 18.02 -7.12 -7.14
N PRO A 44 18.96 -6.58 -6.34
CA PRO A 44 18.78 -5.34 -5.58
C PRO A 44 18.55 -4.08 -6.43
N LEU A 45 18.89 -4.12 -7.72
CA LEU A 45 18.67 -3.03 -8.68
C LEU A 45 17.38 -3.20 -9.49
N SER A 46 16.65 -4.31 -9.28
CA SER A 46 15.42 -4.61 -9.98
C SER A 46 14.35 -3.55 -9.71
N LYS A 47 13.69 -3.11 -10.77
CA LYS A 47 12.50 -2.25 -10.70
C LYS A 47 11.20 -3.05 -10.53
N ARG A 48 11.30 -4.38 -10.33
CA ARG A 48 10.16 -5.32 -10.24
C ARG A 48 9.76 -5.67 -8.81
N ALA A 49 10.39 -5.07 -7.81
CA ALA A 49 9.99 -5.19 -6.41
C ALA A 49 8.71 -4.36 -6.14
N VAL A 50 7.57 -4.85 -6.63
CA VAL A 50 6.28 -4.14 -6.62
C VAL A 50 5.22 -4.94 -5.87
N ILE A 51 4.42 -4.24 -5.05
CA ILE A 51 3.20 -4.79 -4.44
C ILE A 51 2.00 -4.18 -5.16
N PRO A 52 1.40 -4.90 -6.13
CA PRO A 52 0.17 -4.45 -6.75
C PRO A 52 -1.00 -4.68 -5.79
N ILE A 53 -1.85 -3.68 -5.73
CA ILE A 53 -3.15 -3.71 -5.07
C ILE A 53 -4.13 -3.61 -6.23
N PRO A 54 -4.74 -4.70 -6.70
CA PRO A 54 -5.69 -4.64 -7.80
C PRO A 54 -7.09 -4.25 -7.32
N PHE A 55 -8.00 -3.96 -8.25
CA PHE A 55 -9.43 -3.71 -7.96
C PHE A 55 -10.11 -5.02 -7.58
N SER A 56 -9.93 -6.03 -8.43
CA SER A 56 -10.39 -7.40 -8.28
C SER A 56 -9.20 -8.38 -8.18
N THR A 57 -9.48 -9.63 -7.83
CA THR A 57 -8.48 -10.71 -7.81
C THR A 57 -8.34 -11.45 -9.15
N LYS A 58 -9.23 -11.18 -10.12
CA LYS A 58 -9.33 -11.96 -11.37
C LYS A 58 -8.82 -11.24 -12.62
N GLY A 59 -8.65 -9.91 -12.57
CA GLY A 59 -8.18 -9.13 -13.73
C GLY A 59 -9.02 -7.87 -13.97
N SER A 60 -8.56 -6.99 -14.86
CA SER A 60 -9.23 -5.71 -15.13
C SER A 60 -10.65 -5.86 -15.69
N GLU A 61 -10.92 -6.95 -16.40
CA GLU A 61 -12.24 -7.29 -16.95
C GLU A 61 -13.30 -7.59 -15.88
N THR A 62 -12.85 -7.87 -14.65
CA THR A 62 -13.73 -8.10 -13.49
C THR A 62 -13.81 -6.88 -12.56
N ALA A 63 -13.28 -5.73 -13.00
CA ALA A 63 -13.45 -4.48 -12.29
C ALA A 63 -14.91 -4.01 -12.41
N ASP A 64 -15.58 -3.87 -11.27
CA ASP A 64 -16.97 -3.41 -11.19
C ASP A 64 -16.99 -2.04 -10.52
N TRP A 65 -17.37 -1.00 -11.28
CA TRP A 65 -17.41 0.38 -10.79
C TRP A 65 -18.58 0.63 -9.82
N THR A 66 -19.57 -0.27 -9.78
CA THR A 66 -20.68 -0.20 -8.83
C THR A 66 -20.31 -0.82 -7.46
N ASP A 67 -19.29 -1.69 -7.43
CA ASP A 67 -18.77 -2.32 -6.22
C ASP A 67 -17.87 -1.36 -5.44
N GLN A 68 -18.43 -0.77 -4.39
CA GLN A 68 -17.72 0.14 -3.50
C GLN A 68 -16.51 -0.51 -2.80
N GLY A 69 -16.49 -1.85 -2.67
CA GLY A 69 -15.34 -2.58 -2.13
C GLY A 69 -14.10 -2.54 -3.02
N GLN A 70 -14.29 -2.25 -4.32
CA GLN A 70 -13.19 -2.05 -5.26
C GLN A 70 -12.62 -0.62 -5.21
N ASN A 71 -13.18 0.29 -4.40
CA ASN A 71 -12.72 1.67 -4.31
C ASN A 71 -11.40 1.87 -3.52
N LYS A 72 -10.46 0.93 -3.62
CA LYS A 72 -9.11 1.04 -3.05
C LYS A 72 -8.34 2.19 -3.70
N CYS A 73 -7.80 3.08 -2.89
CA CYS A 73 -7.09 4.28 -3.32
C CYS A 73 -5.67 3.97 -3.81
N CYS A 74 -4.95 3.11 -3.10
CA CYS A 74 -3.60 2.70 -3.49
C CYS A 74 -3.66 1.60 -4.56
N ARG A 75 -2.81 1.70 -5.57
CA ARG A 75 -2.71 0.76 -6.70
C ARG A 75 -1.41 0.00 -6.69
N GLU A 76 -0.30 0.68 -6.44
CA GLU A 76 1.01 0.05 -6.50
C GLU A 76 1.93 0.65 -5.45
N LEU A 77 2.79 -0.21 -4.90
CA LEU A 77 3.91 0.19 -4.07
C LEU A 77 5.17 -0.36 -4.71
N HIS A 78 6.06 0.54 -5.10
CA HIS A 78 7.34 0.26 -5.75
C HIS A 78 8.43 0.39 -4.71
N LEU A 79 9.03 -0.74 -4.33
CA LEU A 79 10.09 -0.80 -3.34
C LEU A 79 11.43 -0.91 -4.05
N TYR A 80 12.42 -0.14 -3.60
CA TYR A 80 13.74 -0.14 -4.22
C TYR A 80 14.80 0.25 -3.21
N LEU A 81 16.03 -0.14 -3.49
CA LEU A 81 17.19 0.26 -2.70
C LEU A 81 17.85 1.46 -3.37
N GLU A 82 18.17 2.46 -2.57
CA GLU A 82 18.92 3.63 -2.99
C GLU A 82 19.75 4.11 -1.80
N ASP A 83 21.06 4.32 -2.01
CA ASP A 83 22.01 4.72 -0.96
C ASP A 83 22.03 3.78 0.26
N GLY A 84 21.88 2.47 0.03
CA GLY A 84 21.80 1.46 1.09
C GLY A 84 20.53 1.51 1.94
N LYS A 85 19.54 2.33 1.54
CA LYS A 85 18.26 2.49 2.25
C LYS A 85 17.12 1.91 1.42
N LEU A 86 16.14 1.33 2.11
CA LEU A 86 14.89 0.91 1.49
C LEU A 86 13.99 2.13 1.28
N LYS A 87 13.65 2.43 0.03
CA LYS A 87 12.70 3.47 -0.36
C LYS A 87 11.44 2.84 -0.97
N CYS A 88 10.32 3.58 -0.95
CA CYS A 88 9.04 3.10 -1.43
C CYS A 88 8.22 4.21 -2.09
N THR A 89 7.95 4.11 -3.38
CA THR A 89 7.03 5.02 -4.09
C THR A 89 5.65 4.38 -4.19
N GLY A 90 4.59 5.15 -3.90
CA GLY A 90 3.22 4.66 -3.96
C GLY A 90 2.38 5.37 -5.01
N LEU A 91 1.71 4.59 -5.86
CA LEU A 91 0.72 5.11 -6.80
C LEU A 91 -0.66 5.10 -6.14
N VAL A 92 -1.27 6.28 -6.00
CA VAL A 92 -2.54 6.46 -5.31
C VAL A 92 -3.51 7.21 -6.23
N ARG A 93 -4.55 6.52 -6.71
CA ARG A 93 -5.46 7.09 -7.72
C ARG A 93 -6.24 8.30 -7.19
N MET A 94 -6.57 8.32 -5.90
CA MET A 94 -7.30 9.42 -5.25
C MET A 94 -7.17 9.23 -3.74
N GLN A 95 -6.98 10.31 -2.99
CA GLN A 95 -6.82 10.24 -1.54
C GLN A 95 -7.78 11.21 -0.86
N ASN A 96 -8.60 10.69 0.05
CA ASN A 96 -9.31 11.55 0.99
C ASN A 96 -8.30 11.99 2.07
N ALA A 97 -8.15 13.31 2.26
CA ALA A 97 -7.21 13.88 3.22
C ALA A 97 -7.42 13.36 4.64
N ASN A 98 -8.67 13.12 5.04
CA ASN A 98 -9.03 12.63 6.38
C ASN A 98 -8.52 11.21 6.67
N ILE A 99 -8.25 10.41 5.63
CA ILE A 99 -7.71 9.05 5.75
C ILE A 99 -6.24 8.95 5.31
N MET A 100 -5.63 10.06 4.89
CA MET A 100 -4.26 10.06 4.37
C MET A 100 -3.24 9.61 5.43
N THR A 101 -3.36 10.10 6.66
CA THR A 101 -2.50 9.72 7.78
C THR A 101 -2.57 8.21 8.06
N LYS A 102 -3.75 7.59 7.89
CA LYS A 102 -3.95 6.14 8.05
C LYS A 102 -3.24 5.36 6.94
N ASN A 103 -3.31 5.84 5.69
CA ASN A 103 -2.61 5.22 4.56
C ASN A 103 -1.08 5.36 4.69
N ILE A 104 -0.59 6.53 5.11
CA ILE A 104 0.84 6.74 5.40
C ILE A 104 1.31 5.79 6.49
N HIS A 105 0.58 5.69 7.61
CA HIS A 105 0.89 4.74 8.68
C HIS A 105 0.98 3.30 8.14
N PHE A 106 -0.02 2.88 7.36
CA PHE A 106 -0.02 1.56 6.74
C PHE A 106 1.21 1.32 5.84
N PHE A 107 1.59 2.29 5.01
CA PHE A 107 2.78 2.16 4.15
C PHE A 107 4.07 2.10 4.96
N VAL A 108 4.21 2.93 5.99
CA VAL A 108 5.37 2.91 6.88
C VAL A 108 5.49 1.56 7.59
N THR A 109 4.38 1.02 8.13
CA THR A 109 4.38 -0.32 8.74
C THR A 109 4.83 -1.40 7.74
N LEU A 110 4.33 -1.34 6.50
CA LEU A 110 4.69 -2.30 5.45
C LEU A 110 6.17 -2.22 5.08
N VAL A 111 6.70 -1.01 4.88
CA VAL A 111 8.11 -0.79 4.54
C VAL A 111 9.02 -1.24 5.67
N ASN A 112 8.67 -0.92 6.92
CA ASN A 112 9.40 -1.40 8.10
C ASN A 112 9.42 -2.94 8.18
N HIS A 113 8.31 -3.59 7.81
CA HIS A 113 8.25 -5.05 7.79
C HIS A 113 9.17 -5.65 6.72
N VAL A 114 9.22 -5.06 5.52
CA VAL A 114 10.16 -5.47 4.45
C VAL A 114 11.60 -5.23 4.89
N ALA A 115 11.90 -4.08 5.50
CA ALA A 115 13.23 -3.74 5.98
C ALA A 115 13.73 -4.69 7.07
N LYS A 116 12.86 -5.09 8.02
CA LYS A 116 13.16 -6.12 9.03
C LYS A 116 13.52 -7.46 8.39
N GLY A 117 12.82 -7.86 7.34
CA GLY A 117 13.13 -9.09 6.59
C GLY A 117 14.51 -9.07 5.90
N LYS A 118 15.16 -7.90 5.81
CA LYS A 118 16.45 -7.71 5.16
C LYS A 118 17.51 -7.05 6.06
N SER A 119 17.22 -6.85 7.35
CA SER A 119 18.10 -6.17 8.32
C SER A 119 18.60 -4.79 7.85
N MET A 120 17.74 -3.95 7.26
CA MET A 120 18.13 -2.65 6.69
C MET A 120 17.68 -1.43 7.51
N VAL A 121 18.42 -0.32 7.43
CA VAL A 121 18.03 0.99 8.00
C VAL A 121 16.94 1.62 7.12
N THR A 122 15.80 1.93 7.73
CA THR A 122 14.60 2.37 7.00
C THR A 122 14.51 3.88 6.97
N LEU A 123 14.36 4.45 5.78
CA LEU A 123 13.89 5.82 5.58
C LEU A 123 12.86 5.77 4.45
N ALA A 124 11.60 5.63 4.83
CA ALA A 124 10.47 5.53 3.93
C ALA A 124 10.14 6.92 3.36
N ASN A 125 10.84 7.34 2.31
CA ASN A 125 10.36 8.44 1.48
C ASN A 125 9.17 7.92 0.69
N PHE A 126 7.96 8.17 1.21
CA PHE A 126 6.72 7.90 0.50
C PHE A 126 6.39 9.09 -0.40
N THR A 127 6.50 8.89 -1.71
CA THR A 127 6.02 9.85 -2.71
C THR A 127 4.66 9.39 -3.20
N PRO A 128 3.55 10.04 -2.79
CA PRO A 128 2.25 9.79 -3.39
C PRO A 128 2.18 10.50 -4.75
N ASN A 129 1.91 9.74 -5.82
CA ASN A 129 1.41 10.35 -7.05
C ASN A 129 -0.13 10.35 -6.97
N ILE A 130 -0.73 11.52 -6.74
CA ILE A 130 -2.18 11.69 -6.52
C ILE A 130 -2.82 12.18 -7.81
N CYS A 131 -3.62 11.33 -8.44
CA CYS A 131 -4.43 11.72 -9.60
C CYS A 131 -5.78 12.31 -9.14
N SER A 132 -5.81 13.52 -8.58
CA SER A 132 -7.10 14.15 -8.27
C SER A 132 -7.81 14.61 -9.54
N GLN A 133 -9.08 14.22 -9.73
CA GLN A 133 -9.99 15.00 -10.59
C GLN A 133 -10.29 16.35 -9.92
N PRO A 134 -10.56 17.42 -10.70
CA PRO A 134 -11.05 18.67 -10.14
C PRO A 134 -12.34 18.42 -9.35
N PRO A 135 -12.62 19.23 -8.30
CA PRO A 135 -13.85 19.09 -7.54
C PRO A 135 -15.05 19.20 -8.47
N VAL A 136 -15.94 18.21 -8.41
CA VAL A 136 -17.25 18.27 -9.08
C VAL A 136 -18.03 19.40 -8.42
N GLY A 137 -18.17 20.54 -9.11
CA GLY A 137 -18.82 21.73 -8.56
C GLY A 137 -18.34 23.10 -9.10
N LEU A 138 -17.45 23.14 -10.09
CA LEU A 138 -17.13 24.36 -10.84
C LEU A 138 -17.54 24.19 -12.32
N THR A 139 -18.85 24.18 -12.56
CA THR A 139 -19.49 24.49 -13.85
C THR A 139 -20.80 25.19 -13.56
#